data_AF-A0A662IM91-F1
#
_entry.id   AF-A0A662IM91-F1
#
_cell.length_a   1.000
_cell.length_b   1.000
_cell.length_c   1.000
_cell.angle_alpha   90.00
_cell.angle_beta   90.00
_cell.angle_gamma   90.00
#
_symmetry.space_group_name_H-M   'P 1'
#
loop_
_entity.id
_entity.type
_entity.pdbx_description
1 polymer ?
#
loop_
_entity_poly.entity_id
_entity_poly.type
_entity_poly.pdbx_seq_one_letter_code
_entity_poly.pdbx_strand_id
1 'polypeptide(L)'
;MYQLIVRAKKDSDALKAMARVFYPDWNLRISTLKGARGINEIRKNLEDMVDELLYNIILVGREDAKFLVLEDEFPENVVFFMVDKKRIRNARIITLSRCFERARAIIRNSAQWQENAYVFSHKDAPFVKYSIPAYDLFLGLGEGYERMLEILLGTGYKCTLFVRGFGGTHETYCGPSLVAKIKIPDTGKVKVLSKEEAECLEIKEEDLVSSNRDIVQMHERIS
;
A
#
# COMPACT_ATOMS: atom_id res chain seq x y z
N MET A 1 7.68 11.75 -5.05
CA MET A 1 9.15 11.50 -4.91
C MET A 1 9.40 10.54 -3.72
N TYR A 2 10.49 9.77 -3.66
CA TYR A 2 10.71 8.74 -2.62
C TYR A 2 11.97 8.96 -1.79
N GLN A 3 11.86 8.72 -0.49
CA GLN A 3 12.97 8.60 0.44
C GLN A 3 13.08 7.16 0.96
N LEU A 4 14.28 6.57 0.87
CA LEU A 4 14.61 5.28 1.48
C LEU A 4 15.47 5.52 2.73
N ILE A 5 15.00 5.04 3.87
CA ILE A 5 15.67 5.19 5.15
C ILE A 5 16.13 3.82 5.64
N VAL A 6 17.39 3.72 6.05
CA VAL A 6 17.95 2.51 6.65
C VAL A 6 18.77 2.84 7.88
N ARG A 7 19.01 1.84 8.72
CA ARG A 7 19.71 2.09 9.99
C ARG A 7 21.18 2.48 9.81
N ALA A 8 21.94 1.76 8.99
CA ALA A 8 23.39 1.90 8.92
C ALA A 8 23.91 2.31 7.53
N LYS A 9 25.08 2.97 7.50
CA LYS A 9 25.75 3.40 6.26
C LYS A 9 25.99 2.27 5.25
N LYS A 10 26.44 1.09 5.73
CA LYS A 10 26.68 -0.05 4.83
C LYS A 10 25.40 -0.58 4.17
N ASP A 11 24.25 -0.38 4.80
CA ASP A 11 22.95 -0.73 4.21
C ASP A 11 22.54 0.31 3.16
N SER A 12 22.80 1.60 3.39
CA SER A 12 22.50 2.64 2.40
C SER A 12 23.40 2.55 1.17
N ASP A 13 24.65 2.12 1.31
CA ASP A 13 25.53 1.85 0.17
C ASP A 13 24.96 0.76 -0.75
N ALA A 14 24.33 -0.29 -0.17
CA ALA A 14 23.65 -1.33 -0.94
C ALA A 14 22.40 -0.79 -1.66
N LEU A 15 21.63 0.10 -1.02
CA LEU A 15 20.50 0.77 -1.67
C LEU A 15 20.93 1.74 -2.78
N LYS A 16 22.04 2.46 -2.61
CA LYS A 16 22.61 3.30 -3.67
C LYS A 16 23.03 2.48 -4.87
N ALA A 17 23.61 1.29 -4.65
CA ALA A 17 23.93 0.37 -5.72
C ALA A 17 22.68 -0.15 -6.45
N MET A 18 21.63 -0.49 -5.71
CA MET A 18 20.33 -0.85 -6.30
C MET A 18 19.74 0.31 -7.11
N ALA A 19 19.69 1.53 -6.56
CA ALA A 19 19.13 2.71 -7.20
C ALA A 19 19.78 3.00 -8.56
N ARG A 20 21.12 2.95 -8.62
CA ARG A 20 21.87 3.16 -9.88
C ARG A 20 21.53 2.16 -10.98
N VAL A 21 21.17 0.92 -10.62
CA VAL A 21 20.94 -0.16 -11.59
C VAL A 21 19.47 -0.22 -12.02
N PHE A 22 18.55 -0.09 -11.07
CA PHE A 22 17.12 -0.32 -11.32
C PHE A 22 16.30 0.97 -11.47
N TYR A 23 16.79 2.09 -10.95
CA TYR A 23 16.08 3.37 -10.91
C TYR A 23 17.01 4.56 -11.25
N PRO A 24 17.79 4.51 -12.35
CA PRO A 24 18.81 5.52 -12.65
C PRO A 24 18.22 6.93 -12.82
N ASP A 25 17.01 7.03 -13.35
CA ASP A 25 16.33 8.30 -13.65
C ASP A 25 15.38 8.75 -12.53
N TRP A 26 15.35 8.02 -11.41
CA TRP A 26 14.47 8.34 -10.30
C TRP A 26 15.21 9.18 -9.27
N ASN A 27 14.59 10.27 -8.82
CA ASN A 27 15.10 11.07 -7.72
C ASN A 27 14.83 10.37 -6.37
N LEU A 28 15.62 9.33 -6.07
CA LEU A 28 15.57 8.59 -4.81
C LEU A 28 16.50 9.21 -3.76
N ARG A 29 15.93 9.76 -2.69
CA ARG A 29 16.69 10.20 -1.52
C ARG A 29 17.04 9.00 -0.65
N ILE A 30 18.32 8.75 -0.36
CA ILE A 30 18.75 7.63 0.49
C ILE A 30 19.38 8.18 1.77
N SER A 31 18.72 7.96 2.89
CA SER A 31 19.05 8.50 4.21
C SER A 31 19.42 7.39 5.20
N THR A 32 20.11 7.74 6.28
CA THR A 32 20.50 6.78 7.33
C THR A 32 20.17 7.27 8.72
N LEU A 33 19.70 6.39 9.60
CA LEU A 33 19.50 6.65 11.04
C LEU A 33 20.80 6.65 11.85
N LYS A 34 21.93 6.95 11.19
CA LYS A 34 23.28 7.08 11.79
C LYS A 34 23.73 5.90 12.67
N GLY A 35 23.17 4.71 12.46
CA GLY A 35 23.51 3.51 13.22
C GLY A 35 22.82 3.37 14.58
N ALA A 36 21.79 4.17 14.86
CA ALA A 36 20.98 4.12 16.08
C ALA A 36 20.55 2.69 16.43
N ARG A 37 20.51 2.36 17.72
CA ARG A 37 20.24 0.98 18.21
C ARG A 37 19.05 0.88 19.15
N GLY A 38 18.72 1.98 19.81
CA GLY A 38 17.58 2.10 20.72
C GLY A 38 16.31 2.47 19.96
N ILE A 39 15.17 1.95 20.41
CA ILE A 39 13.86 2.26 19.81
C ILE A 39 13.54 3.76 19.90
N ASN A 40 13.79 4.39 21.06
CA ASN A 40 13.56 5.83 21.26
C ASN A 40 14.48 6.70 20.41
N GLU A 41 15.73 6.28 20.23
CA GLU A 41 16.70 6.97 19.38
C GLU A 41 16.28 6.89 17.91
N ILE A 42 15.80 5.73 17.47
CA ILE A 42 15.28 5.53 16.11
C ILE A 42 14.02 6.34 15.87
N ARG A 43 13.08 6.33 16.81
CA ARG A 43 11.86 7.15 16.75
C ARG A 43 12.21 8.62 16.54
N LYS A 44 13.04 9.19 17.43
CA LYS A 44 13.46 10.60 17.33
C LYS A 44 14.15 10.90 15.99
N ASN A 45 15.07 10.04 15.57
CA ASN A 45 15.77 10.24 14.29
C ASN A 45 14.82 10.15 13.09
N LEU A 46 13.76 9.36 13.16
CA LEU A 46 12.75 9.29 12.12
C LEU A 46 11.85 10.52 12.14
N GLU A 47 11.43 11.01 13.31
CA GLU A 47 10.69 12.28 13.45
C GLU A 47 11.42 13.44 12.77
N ASP A 48 12.75 13.51 12.93
CA ASP A 48 13.60 14.54 12.30
C ASP A 48 13.82 14.33 10.79
N MET A 49 13.65 13.11 10.27
CA MET A 49 14.02 12.74 8.89
C MET A 49 12.83 12.53 7.95
N VAL A 50 11.66 12.19 8.49
CA VAL A 50 10.44 12.00 7.71
C VAL A 50 10.07 13.33 7.08
N ASP A 51 9.90 13.29 5.76
CA ASP A 51 9.60 14.46 4.94
C ASP A 51 8.17 14.30 4.42
N GLU A 52 7.28 15.22 4.78
CA GLU A 52 5.86 15.18 4.39
C GLU A 52 5.64 15.32 2.87
N LEU A 53 6.64 15.83 2.14
CA LEU A 53 6.60 15.99 0.69
C LEU A 53 7.18 14.76 -0.05
N LEU A 54 7.58 13.72 0.68
CA LEU A 54 8.12 12.48 0.13
C LEU A 54 7.33 11.27 0.64
N TYR A 55 7.32 10.19 -0.14
CA TYR A 55 6.99 8.87 0.38
C TYR A 55 8.23 8.30 1.08
N ASN A 56 8.12 8.00 2.37
CA ASN A 56 9.21 7.56 3.22
C ASN A 56 9.12 6.05 3.44
N ILE A 57 10.10 5.31 2.92
CA ILE A 57 10.17 3.85 3.02
C ILE A 57 11.33 3.49 3.94
N ILE A 58 11.00 2.92 5.10
CA ILE A 58 11.97 2.43 6.07
C ILE A 58 12.19 0.96 5.79
N LEU A 59 13.38 0.61 5.29
CA LEU A 59 13.75 -0.80 5.12
C LEU A 59 14.42 -1.31 6.39
N VAL A 60 13.98 -2.46 6.88
CA VAL A 60 14.54 -3.11 8.08
C VAL A 60 14.99 -4.53 7.77
N GLY A 61 16.17 -4.92 8.27
CA GLY A 61 16.58 -6.33 8.27
C GLY A 61 16.03 -7.07 9.49
N ARG A 62 16.13 -8.40 9.52
CA ARG A 62 15.65 -9.22 10.64
C ARG A 62 16.28 -8.86 12.00
N GLU A 63 17.54 -8.42 12.02
CA GLU A 63 18.17 -7.93 13.26
C GLU A 63 17.47 -6.71 13.88
N ASP A 64 16.79 -5.94 13.04
CA ASP A 64 16.18 -4.67 13.36
C ASP A 64 14.64 -4.73 13.32
N ALA A 65 14.07 -5.95 13.22
CA ALA A 65 12.62 -6.18 13.09
C ALA A 65 11.80 -5.62 14.26
N LYS A 66 12.42 -5.49 15.44
CA LYS A 66 11.78 -4.88 16.62
C LYS A 66 11.35 -3.42 16.40
N PHE A 67 11.86 -2.73 15.37
CA PHE A 67 11.48 -1.36 15.06
C PHE A 67 10.23 -1.26 14.17
N LEU A 68 9.71 -2.39 13.66
CA LEU A 68 8.47 -2.41 12.87
C LEU A 68 7.27 -1.89 13.67
N VAL A 69 7.29 -2.06 15.00
CA VAL A 69 6.22 -1.57 15.90
C VAL A 69 6.04 -0.06 15.87
N LEU A 70 7.01 0.68 15.32
CA LEU A 70 6.92 2.14 15.19
C LEU A 70 6.06 2.55 14.00
N GLU A 71 5.68 1.66 13.07
CA GLU A 71 5.02 2.04 11.82
C GLU A 71 3.74 2.85 12.04
N ASP A 72 2.91 2.46 13.00
CA ASP A 72 1.64 3.12 13.31
C ASP A 72 1.81 4.46 14.06
N GLU A 73 3.03 4.77 14.54
CA GLU A 73 3.34 6.06 15.16
C GLU A 73 3.64 7.16 14.11
N PHE A 74 3.83 6.78 12.84
CA PHE A 74 4.21 7.71 11.77
C PHE A 74 3.08 7.91 10.74
N PRO A 75 3.07 9.06 10.03
CA PRO A 75 2.01 9.38 9.08
C PRO A 75 1.90 8.39 7.90
N GLU A 76 0.82 8.53 7.13
CA GLU A 76 0.44 7.66 6.01
C GLU A 76 1.42 7.65 4.84
N ASN A 77 2.27 8.67 4.71
CA ASN A 77 3.35 8.65 3.72
C ASN A 77 4.55 7.81 4.18
N VAL A 78 4.49 7.17 5.35
CA VAL A 78 5.57 6.37 5.94
C VAL A 78 5.19 4.89 5.98
N VAL A 79 6.04 4.04 5.39
CA VAL A 79 5.88 2.57 5.42
C VAL A 79 7.15 1.90 5.91
N PHE A 80 7.00 0.91 6.79
CA PHE A 80 8.08 0.06 7.23
C PHE A 80 8.01 -1.27 6.47
N PHE A 81 9.14 -1.70 5.91
CA PHE A 81 9.18 -2.93 5.13
C PHE A 81 10.36 -3.81 5.53
N MET A 82 10.05 -5.03 5.94
CA MET A 82 11.06 -6.01 6.34
C MET A 82 11.68 -6.69 5.10
N VAL A 83 13.00 -6.60 5.01
CA VAL A 83 13.83 -7.37 4.09
C VAL A 83 14.16 -8.70 4.77
N ASP A 84 13.81 -9.83 4.13
CA ASP A 84 14.10 -11.18 4.65
C ASP A 84 15.60 -11.57 4.51
N LYS A 85 16.42 -10.77 5.19
CA LYS A 85 17.85 -10.95 5.39
C LYS A 85 18.21 -10.43 6.77
N LYS A 86 19.27 -11.00 7.34
CA LYS A 86 19.81 -10.59 8.65
C LYS A 86 20.07 -9.08 8.70
N ARG A 87 20.74 -8.55 7.67
CA ARG A 87 20.96 -7.13 7.40
C ARG A 87 20.64 -6.82 5.95
N ILE A 88 20.29 -5.58 5.65
CA ILE A 88 19.88 -5.14 4.31
C ILE A 88 21.01 -5.32 3.30
N ARG A 89 22.25 -4.97 3.69
CA ARG A 89 23.46 -5.18 2.87
C ARG A 89 23.74 -6.62 2.45
N ASN A 90 23.09 -7.60 3.09
CA ASN A 90 23.24 -9.02 2.74
C ASN A 90 22.29 -9.43 1.60
N ALA A 91 21.33 -8.57 1.23
CA ALA A 91 20.44 -8.82 0.11
C ALA A 91 21.14 -8.52 -1.22
N ARG A 92 20.80 -9.29 -2.27
CA ARG A 92 21.19 -8.94 -3.63
C ARG A 92 20.43 -7.67 -4.05
N ILE A 93 21.02 -6.85 -4.91
CA ILE A 93 20.39 -5.60 -5.38
C ILE A 93 19.01 -5.82 -6.03
N ILE A 94 18.80 -6.93 -6.74
CA ILE A 94 17.48 -7.29 -7.31
C ILE A 94 16.44 -7.59 -6.21
N THR A 95 16.87 -8.18 -5.09
CA THR A 95 15.99 -8.41 -3.94
C THR A 95 15.59 -7.09 -3.30
N LEU A 96 16.54 -6.15 -3.16
CA LEU A 96 16.26 -4.81 -2.64
C LEU A 96 15.29 -4.04 -3.54
N SER A 97 15.47 -4.10 -4.86
CA SER A 97 14.52 -3.51 -5.82
C SER A 97 13.11 -4.09 -5.64
N ARG A 98 12.97 -5.42 -5.52
CA ARG A 98 11.67 -6.05 -5.25
C ARG A 98 11.08 -5.62 -3.91
N CYS A 99 11.89 -5.50 -2.86
CA CYS A 99 11.43 -5.00 -1.56
C CYS A 99 10.93 -3.55 -1.65
N PHE A 100 11.64 -2.69 -2.38
CA PHE A 100 11.22 -1.31 -2.63
C PHE A 100 9.88 -1.25 -3.38
N GLU A 101 9.71 -2.00 -4.47
CA GLU A 101 8.44 -2.05 -5.20
C GLU A 101 7.29 -2.56 -4.32
N ARG A 102 7.55 -3.57 -3.47
CA ARG A 102 6.56 -4.10 -2.54
C ARG A 102 6.16 -3.10 -1.46
N ALA A 103 7.12 -2.34 -0.94
CA ALA A 103 6.85 -1.27 0.02
C ALA A 103 6.00 -0.16 -0.60
N ARG A 104 6.31 0.22 -1.85
CA ARG A 104 5.48 1.18 -2.62
C ARG A 104 4.07 0.65 -2.85
N ALA A 105 3.94 -0.63 -3.17
CA ALA A 105 2.64 -1.27 -3.39
C ALA A 105 1.77 -1.20 -2.12
N ILE A 106 2.34 -1.39 -0.92
CA ILE A 106 1.58 -1.29 0.33
C ILE A 106 0.88 0.07 0.47
N ILE A 107 1.57 1.17 0.18
CA ILE A 107 1.00 2.54 0.28
C ILE A 107 -0.22 2.68 -0.63
N ARG A 108 -0.19 2.08 -1.83
CA ARG A 108 -1.26 2.21 -2.83
C ARG A 108 -2.37 1.16 -2.69
N ASN A 109 -2.02 -0.02 -2.18
CA ASN A 109 -2.83 -1.22 -2.24
C ASN A 109 -3.21 -1.71 -0.84
N SER A 110 -3.51 -0.77 0.05
CA SER A 110 -4.09 -1.05 1.34
C SER A 110 -5.33 -0.20 1.56
N ALA A 111 -6.30 -0.78 2.25
CA ALA A 111 -7.46 -0.07 2.72
C ALA A 111 -7.93 -0.65 4.05
N GLN A 112 -8.50 0.21 4.89
CA GLN A 112 -9.24 -0.12 6.08
C GLN A 112 -10.74 -0.07 5.78
N TRP A 113 -11.52 -0.73 6.63
CA TRP A 113 -12.95 -0.56 6.73
C TRP A 113 -13.25 0.18 8.03
N GLN A 114 -13.75 1.42 7.94
CA GLN A 114 -14.12 2.24 9.09
C GLN A 114 -15.63 2.47 9.07
N GLU A 115 -16.36 1.67 9.86
CA GLU A 115 -17.82 1.66 10.04
C GLU A 115 -18.66 1.65 8.75
N ASN A 116 -18.64 2.75 7.99
CA ASN A 116 -19.41 2.98 6.77
C ASN A 116 -18.56 3.40 5.56
N ALA A 117 -17.23 3.37 5.64
CA ALA A 117 -16.36 3.79 4.54
C ALA A 117 -15.08 2.95 4.41
N TYR A 118 -14.60 2.80 3.17
CA TYR A 118 -13.25 2.34 2.90
C TYR A 118 -12.28 3.52 3.01
N VAL A 119 -11.21 3.37 3.79
CA VAL A 119 -10.15 4.37 3.94
C VAL A 119 -8.85 3.82 3.38
N PHE A 120 -8.22 4.49 2.42
CA PHE A 120 -6.98 4.05 1.77
C PHE A 120 -5.75 4.26 2.67
N SER A 121 -5.65 3.42 3.70
CA SER A 121 -4.58 3.42 4.70
C SER A 121 -3.96 2.03 4.81
N HIS A 122 -2.65 1.97 5.08
CA HIS A 122 -1.93 0.74 5.41
C HIS A 122 -1.63 0.54 6.90
N LYS A 123 -2.13 1.44 7.75
CA LYS A 123 -1.95 1.49 9.20
C LYS A 123 -2.99 0.65 9.94
N ASP A 124 -2.81 0.52 11.26
CA ASP A 124 -3.80 -0.01 12.22
C ASP A 124 -4.55 -1.26 11.74
N ALA A 125 -3.79 -2.28 11.31
CA ALA A 125 -4.32 -3.55 10.79
C ALA A 125 -5.35 -3.38 9.64
N PRO A 126 -4.88 -3.08 8.41
CA PRO A 126 -5.77 -2.82 7.29
C PRO A 126 -6.65 -4.02 6.92
N PHE A 127 -7.88 -3.72 6.49
CA PHE A 127 -8.87 -4.69 6.00
C PHE A 127 -8.33 -5.48 4.80
N VAL A 128 -7.66 -4.80 3.87
CA VAL A 128 -6.92 -5.40 2.77
C VAL A 128 -5.53 -4.79 2.69
N LYS A 129 -4.51 -5.62 2.46
CA LYS A 129 -3.11 -5.17 2.31
C LYS A 129 -2.37 -6.05 1.33
N TYR A 130 -2.09 -5.51 0.14
CA TYR A 130 -1.41 -6.23 -0.92
C TYR A 130 -0.05 -5.60 -1.21
N SER A 131 1.02 -6.29 -0.83
CA SER A 131 2.39 -5.86 -1.17
C SER A 131 2.81 -6.21 -2.59
N ILE A 132 1.95 -6.85 -3.39
CA ILE A 132 2.27 -7.25 -4.77
C ILE A 132 2.06 -6.04 -5.69
N PRO A 133 3.11 -5.53 -6.39
CA PRO A 133 2.98 -4.31 -7.20
C PRO A 133 2.05 -4.40 -8.41
N ALA A 134 1.71 -5.62 -8.82
CA ALA A 134 0.80 -5.89 -9.93
C ALA A 134 -0.69 -5.87 -9.51
N TYR A 135 -0.96 -5.70 -8.22
CA TYR A 135 -2.31 -5.49 -7.72
C TYR A 135 -2.61 -4.00 -7.72
N ASP A 136 -3.90 -3.67 -7.83
CA ASP A 136 -4.39 -2.30 -7.67
C ASP A 136 -5.72 -2.33 -6.90
N LEU A 137 -5.89 -1.37 -6.00
CA LEU A 137 -7.14 -1.13 -5.28
C LEU A 137 -7.81 0.13 -5.83
N PHE A 138 -9.12 0.10 -6.02
CA PHE A 138 -9.89 1.26 -6.44
C PHE A 138 -11.36 1.14 -6.05
N LEU A 139 -12.05 2.28 -5.98
CA LEU A 139 -13.48 2.33 -5.74
C LEU A 139 -14.26 2.23 -7.05
N GLY A 140 -15.32 1.44 -7.04
CA GLY A 140 -16.37 1.50 -8.05
C GLY A 140 -17.38 2.56 -7.68
N LEU A 141 -17.26 3.74 -8.28
CA LEU A 141 -18.11 4.90 -8.01
C LEU A 141 -19.05 5.21 -9.20
N GLY A 142 -20.25 5.69 -8.90
CA GLY A 142 -21.26 6.06 -9.89
C GLY A 142 -22.00 4.89 -10.56
N GLU A 143 -23.04 5.26 -11.31
CA GLU A 143 -24.04 4.34 -11.87
C GLU A 143 -23.47 3.29 -12.84
N GLY A 144 -22.33 3.59 -13.49
CA GLY A 144 -21.68 2.66 -14.42
C GLY A 144 -21.20 1.38 -13.73
N TYR A 145 -20.61 1.52 -12.54
CA TYR A 145 -20.16 0.37 -11.75
C TYR A 145 -21.34 -0.39 -11.16
N GLU A 146 -22.32 0.33 -10.62
CA GLU A 146 -23.55 -0.27 -10.06
C GLU A 146 -24.26 -1.13 -11.11
N ARG A 147 -24.50 -0.56 -12.30
CA ARG A 147 -25.17 -1.28 -13.40
C ARG A 147 -24.35 -2.48 -13.90
N MET A 148 -23.03 -2.36 -13.93
CA MET A 148 -22.16 -3.48 -14.30
C MET A 148 -22.29 -4.64 -13.30
N LEU A 149 -22.32 -4.34 -12.00
CA LEU A 149 -22.54 -5.35 -10.96
C LEU A 149 -23.95 -5.91 -10.98
N GLU A 150 -24.97 -5.10 -11.29
CA GLU A 150 -26.34 -5.56 -11.47
C GLU A 150 -26.44 -6.58 -12.62
N ILE A 151 -25.83 -6.29 -13.77
CA ILE A 151 -25.82 -7.21 -14.92
C ILE A 151 -25.08 -8.51 -14.60
N LEU A 152 -23.95 -8.43 -13.87
CA LEU A 152 -23.11 -9.60 -13.61
C LEU A 152 -23.60 -10.45 -12.43
N LEU A 153 -24.10 -9.81 -11.38
CA LEU A 153 -24.42 -10.43 -10.09
C LEU A 153 -25.92 -10.45 -9.80
N GLY A 154 -26.75 -9.73 -10.56
CA GLY A 154 -28.18 -9.54 -10.29
C GLY A 154 -28.47 -8.54 -9.18
N THR A 155 -27.46 -7.80 -8.70
CA THR A 155 -27.59 -6.79 -7.66
C THR A 155 -26.62 -5.65 -7.92
N GLY A 156 -27.15 -4.42 -7.99
CA GLY A 156 -26.35 -3.21 -8.14
C GLY A 156 -25.78 -2.79 -6.80
N TYR A 157 -24.49 -3.06 -6.57
CA TYR A 157 -23.79 -2.57 -5.39
C TYR A 157 -23.16 -1.22 -5.68
N LYS A 158 -23.36 -0.26 -4.78
CA LYS A 158 -22.75 1.08 -4.85
C LYS A 158 -21.47 1.13 -4.02
N CYS A 159 -20.58 2.06 -4.37
CA CYS A 159 -19.42 2.40 -3.54
C CYS A 159 -18.54 1.20 -3.16
N THR A 160 -18.44 0.22 -4.05
CA THR A 160 -17.72 -1.04 -3.80
C THR A 160 -16.21 -0.85 -3.85
N LEU A 161 -15.46 -1.62 -3.07
CA LEU A 161 -14.01 -1.72 -3.22
C LEU A 161 -13.67 -2.85 -4.19
N PHE A 162 -12.86 -2.54 -5.20
CA PHE A 162 -12.30 -3.52 -6.11
C PHE A 162 -10.82 -3.74 -5.79
N VAL A 163 -10.42 -5.01 -5.74
CA VAL A 163 -9.02 -5.45 -5.70
C VAL A 163 -8.73 -6.16 -7.01
N ARG A 164 -8.03 -5.50 -7.93
CA ARG A 164 -7.53 -6.13 -9.16
C ARG A 164 -6.25 -6.91 -8.83
N GLY A 165 -6.21 -8.16 -9.27
CA GLY A 165 -5.05 -9.04 -9.19
C GLY A 165 -4.68 -9.65 -10.54
N PHE A 166 -3.91 -10.74 -10.49
CA PHE A 166 -3.38 -11.39 -11.69
C PHE A 166 -4.47 -11.92 -12.63
N GLY A 167 -4.16 -11.89 -13.93
CA GLY A 167 -5.00 -12.47 -14.98
C GLY A 167 -6.37 -11.79 -15.13
N GLY A 168 -6.50 -10.53 -14.68
CA GLY A 168 -7.75 -9.77 -14.72
C GLY A 168 -8.74 -10.18 -13.64
N THR A 169 -8.31 -10.85 -12.58
CA THR A 169 -9.19 -11.19 -11.46
C THR A 169 -9.47 -9.94 -10.61
N HIS A 170 -10.72 -9.74 -10.24
CA HIS A 170 -11.19 -8.64 -9.40
C HIS A 170 -11.98 -9.22 -8.24
N GLU A 171 -11.50 -9.00 -7.02
CA GLU A 171 -12.29 -9.24 -5.81
C GLU A 171 -13.13 -7.98 -5.56
N THR A 172 -14.44 -8.15 -5.39
CA THR A 172 -15.39 -7.05 -5.20
C THR A 172 -15.96 -7.14 -3.81
N TYR A 173 -15.85 -6.05 -3.06
CA TYR A 173 -16.34 -5.94 -1.71
C TYR A 173 -17.47 -4.91 -1.62
N CYS A 174 -18.52 -5.25 -0.87
CA CYS A 174 -19.45 -4.26 -0.33
C CYS A 174 -19.35 -4.27 1.19
N GLY A 175 -19.08 -3.11 1.77
CA GLY A 175 -18.69 -2.99 3.17
C GLY A 175 -17.53 -3.93 3.54
N PRO A 176 -17.58 -4.62 4.68
CA PRO A 176 -16.53 -5.57 5.06
C PRO A 176 -16.66 -6.93 4.33
N SER A 177 -17.66 -7.09 3.46
CA SER A 177 -18.01 -8.39 2.88
C SER A 177 -17.51 -8.54 1.44
N LEU A 178 -16.82 -9.64 1.16
CA LEU A 178 -16.57 -10.06 -0.21
C LEU A 178 -17.89 -10.48 -0.85
N VAL A 179 -18.31 -9.85 -1.95
CA VAL A 179 -19.57 -10.16 -2.64
C VAL A 179 -19.35 -10.99 -3.91
N ALA A 180 -18.19 -10.83 -4.57
CA ALA A 180 -17.89 -11.57 -5.78
C ALA A 180 -16.40 -11.62 -6.11
N LYS A 181 -16.02 -12.62 -6.90
CA LYS A 181 -14.77 -12.64 -7.67
C LYS A 181 -15.11 -12.65 -9.15
N ILE A 182 -14.63 -11.66 -9.89
CA ILE A 182 -14.95 -11.44 -11.30
C ILE A 182 -13.67 -11.46 -12.11
N LYS A 183 -13.64 -12.20 -13.22
CA LYS A 183 -12.56 -12.14 -14.20
C LYS A 183 -12.93 -11.18 -15.32
N ILE A 184 -12.22 -10.05 -15.37
CA ILE A 184 -12.30 -9.04 -16.41
C ILE A 184 -10.95 -9.05 -17.15
N PRO A 185 -10.81 -9.85 -18.22
CA PRO A 185 -9.57 -9.93 -18.96
C PRO A 185 -9.42 -8.75 -19.94
N ASP A 186 -8.18 -8.43 -20.32
CA ASP A 186 -7.92 -7.40 -21.35
C ASP A 186 -8.52 -7.78 -22.72
N THR A 187 -8.64 -9.09 -22.99
CA THR A 187 -9.31 -9.64 -24.18
C THR A 187 -10.20 -10.82 -23.81
N GLY A 188 -11.34 -10.94 -24.50
CA GLY A 188 -12.31 -12.02 -24.29
C GLY A 188 -13.52 -11.59 -23.44
N LYS A 189 -14.20 -12.57 -22.84
CA LYS A 189 -15.45 -12.36 -22.11
C LYS A 189 -15.22 -12.23 -20.61
N VAL A 190 -15.94 -11.29 -20.01
CA VAL A 190 -16.08 -11.17 -18.54
C VAL A 190 -16.74 -12.44 -18.00
N LYS A 191 -16.27 -12.93 -16.85
CA LYS A 191 -16.82 -14.10 -16.17
C LYS A 191 -16.90 -13.87 -14.68
N VAL A 192 -18.05 -14.17 -14.06
CA VAL A 192 -18.14 -14.28 -12.61
C VAL A 192 -17.54 -15.63 -12.21
N LEU A 193 -16.53 -15.59 -11.35
CA LEU A 193 -15.83 -16.78 -10.84
C LEU A 193 -16.52 -17.33 -9.59
N SER A 194 -16.91 -16.43 -8.68
CA SER A 194 -17.75 -16.74 -7.52
C SER A 194 -18.63 -15.54 -7.18
N LYS A 195 -19.77 -15.85 -6.55
CA LYS A 195 -20.70 -14.90 -5.95
C LYS A 195 -20.94 -15.39 -4.52
N GLU A 196 -20.80 -14.49 -3.56
CA GLU A 196 -21.05 -14.78 -2.16
C GLU A 196 -22.39 -14.14 -1.76
N GLU A 197 -23.17 -14.83 -0.92
CA GLU A 197 -24.33 -14.23 -0.27
C GLU A 197 -23.81 -13.41 0.91
N ALA A 198 -23.84 -12.09 0.76
CA ALA A 198 -23.43 -11.16 1.81
C ALA A 198 -24.37 -9.97 1.88
N GLU A 199 -24.62 -9.54 3.11
CA GLU A 199 -25.30 -8.27 3.36
C GLU A 199 -24.35 -7.13 2.99
N CYS A 200 -24.84 -6.26 2.12
CA CYS A 200 -24.11 -5.08 1.68
C CYS A 200 -24.55 -3.91 2.54
N LEU A 201 -23.61 -3.33 3.27
CA LEU A 201 -23.84 -2.09 3.99
C LEU A 201 -23.91 -0.94 2.98
N GLU A 202 -24.93 -0.10 3.09
CA GLU A 202 -25.05 1.08 2.25
C GLU A 202 -23.92 2.06 2.59
N ILE A 203 -23.11 2.40 1.59
CA ILE A 203 -22.00 3.36 1.70
C ILE A 203 -22.38 4.60 0.91
N LYS A 204 -22.29 5.76 1.54
CA LYS A 204 -22.50 7.05 0.88
C LYS A 204 -21.20 7.57 0.29
N GLU A 205 -21.27 8.20 -0.88
CA GLU A 205 -20.09 8.78 -1.52
C GLU A 205 -19.48 9.89 -0.65
N GLU A 206 -20.31 10.67 0.07
CA GLU A 206 -19.85 11.72 0.97
C GLU A 206 -19.01 11.19 2.13
N ASP A 207 -19.37 10.01 2.66
CA ASP A 207 -18.62 9.34 3.72
C ASP A 207 -17.25 8.89 3.20
N LEU A 208 -17.19 8.31 1.99
CA LEU A 208 -15.92 7.94 1.35
C LEU A 208 -15.01 9.16 1.12
N VAL A 209 -15.55 10.26 0.61
CA VAL A 209 -14.78 11.48 0.34
C VAL A 209 -14.28 12.11 1.63
N SER A 210 -15.13 12.21 2.65
CA SER A 210 -14.76 12.82 3.93
C SER A 210 -13.72 11.99 4.67
N SER A 211 -13.88 10.67 4.75
CA SER A 211 -12.93 9.77 5.42
C SER A 211 -11.57 9.66 4.73
N ASN A 212 -11.48 9.93 3.41
CA ASN A 212 -10.21 9.89 2.67
C ASN A 212 -9.56 11.26 2.44
N ARG A 213 -10.13 12.35 2.97
CA ARG A 213 -9.65 13.71 2.71
C ARG A 213 -8.16 13.88 3.00
N ASP A 214 -7.70 13.42 4.16
CA ASP A 214 -6.32 13.58 4.58
C ASP A 214 -5.34 12.75 3.73
N ILE A 215 -5.77 11.55 3.30
CA ILE A 215 -5.01 10.68 2.39
C ILE A 215 -4.85 11.35 1.02
N VAL A 216 -5.94 11.85 0.44
CA VAL A 216 -5.92 12.53 -0.86
C VAL A 216 -5.01 13.76 -0.78
N GLN A 217 -5.16 14.60 0.24
CA GLN A 217 -4.31 15.77 0.43
C GLN A 217 -2.84 15.41 0.61
N MET A 218 -2.53 14.30 1.29
CA MET A 218 -1.16 13.78 1.40
C MET A 218 -0.59 13.43 0.02
N HIS A 219 -1.34 12.72 -0.82
CA HIS A 219 -0.91 12.40 -2.18
C HIS A 219 -0.72 13.64 -3.05
N GLU A 220 -1.61 14.63 -2.93
CA GLU A 220 -1.53 15.91 -3.65
C GLU A 220 -0.28 16.71 -3.26
N ARG A 221 0.10 16.74 -1.98
CA ARG A 221 1.32 17.43 -1.51
C ARG A 221 2.62 16.80 -2.03
N ILE A 222 2.63 15.49 -2.26
CA ILE A 222 3.83 14.74 -2.69
C ILE A 222 4.00 14.71 -4.22
N SER A 223 2.91 14.95 -4.97
CA SER A 223 2.86 14.88 -6.44
C SER A 223 3.38 16.16 -7.10
#